data_AF-A0A8I0VJF5-F1
#
_entry.id   AF-A0A8I0VJF5-F1
#
_cell.length_a   1.000
_cell.length_b   1.000
_cell.length_c   1.000
_cell.angle_alpha   90.00
_cell.angle_beta   90.00
_cell.angle_gamma   90.00
#
_symmetry.space_group_name_H-M   'P 1'
#
loop_
_entity.id
_entity.type
_entity.pdbx_description
1 polymer ?
#
loop_
_entity_poly.entity_id
_entity_poly.type
_entity_poly.pdbx_seq_one_letter_code
_entity_poly.pdbx_strand_id
1 'polypeptide(L)'
;MRTYRFLTFIVLAIVLSGCATVPYERGRNIESDATPPLLADEPQVERGRPVVVLDGLGHYLFSLPSKFILWNWQVDNHDISQETEEKLKQYLHDNDLNKVKVRLNQYSPGSEWSRLFGNESVGAGWRYTVGVLSVAMYTIFPGRLLGGDNYNPFTNTIHLYSDHKSIAVHEAGHAKDFAKTEYKGTQAVFGILPLVPLFQEADATGDAIGYNQSLNLTEDIKDDYKILYPAYGTYVVGEGLRWINLPLGLDTAIRLVSAVPGHIVGRIKAAQVEP
;
A
#
# COMPACT_ATOMS: atom_id res chain seq x y z
N MET A 1 -5.79 -16.16 -30.61
CA MET A 1 -5.17 -17.04 -29.60
C MET A 1 -4.33 -16.32 -28.54
N ARG A 2 -3.50 -15.33 -28.90
CA ARG A 2 -2.61 -14.61 -27.96
C ARG A 2 -3.36 -13.75 -26.92
N THR A 3 -4.43 -13.06 -27.33
CA THR A 3 -5.26 -12.19 -26.46
C THR A 3 -6.02 -12.97 -25.39
N TYR A 4 -6.59 -14.13 -25.74
CA TYR A 4 -7.32 -14.97 -24.78
C TYR A 4 -6.40 -15.51 -23.68
N ARG A 5 -5.16 -15.90 -24.01
CA ARG A 5 -4.18 -16.38 -23.02
C ARG A 5 -3.79 -15.29 -22.02
N PHE A 6 -3.68 -14.05 -22.47
CA PHE A 6 -3.35 -12.91 -21.61
C PHE A 6 -4.50 -12.60 -20.63
N LEU A 7 -5.74 -12.59 -21.12
CA LEU A 7 -6.93 -12.40 -20.27
C LEU A 7 -7.06 -13.51 -19.21
N THR A 8 -6.82 -14.77 -19.59
CA THR A 8 -6.83 -15.90 -18.66
C THR A 8 -5.76 -15.75 -17.57
N PHE A 9 -4.55 -15.31 -17.92
CA PHE A 9 -3.49 -15.05 -16.93
C PHE A 9 -3.88 -13.93 -15.95
N ILE A 10 -4.46 -12.83 -16.45
CA ILE A 10 -4.92 -11.72 -15.59
C ILE A 10 -5.95 -12.22 -14.57
N VAL A 11 -6.98 -12.94 -15.04
CA VAL A 11 -8.03 -13.47 -14.16
C VAL A 11 -7.43 -14.44 -13.14
N LEU A 12 -6.53 -15.34 -13.57
CA LEU A 12 -5.89 -16.29 -12.68
C LEU A 12 -5.04 -15.59 -11.60
N ALA A 13 -4.22 -14.61 -11.99
CA ALA A 13 -3.41 -13.85 -11.05
C ALA A 13 -4.27 -13.12 -10.00
N ILE A 14 -5.39 -12.52 -10.42
CA ILE A 14 -6.32 -11.83 -9.53
C ILE A 14 -7.03 -12.82 -8.59
N VAL A 15 -7.44 -13.98 -9.09
CA VAL A 15 -8.09 -15.00 -8.24
C VAL A 15 -7.14 -15.48 -7.14
N LEU A 16 -5.85 -15.56 -7.45
CA LEU A 16 -4.83 -16.09 -6.54
C LEU A 16 -4.24 -15.05 -5.56
N SER A 17 -4.46 -13.74 -5.75
CA SER A 17 -3.78 -12.72 -4.94
C SER A 17 -4.13 -12.78 -3.45
N GLY A 18 -5.42 -12.92 -3.11
CA GLY A 18 -5.87 -13.05 -1.71
C GLY A 18 -5.58 -14.40 -1.04
N CYS A 19 -4.82 -15.28 -1.69
CA CYS A 19 -4.38 -16.56 -1.12
C CYS A 19 -2.90 -16.59 -0.75
N ALA A 20 -2.13 -15.51 -0.97
CA ALA A 20 -0.68 -15.52 -0.81
C ALA A 20 -0.21 -15.81 0.62
N THR A 21 -0.93 -15.28 1.61
CA THR A 21 -0.55 -15.29 3.03
C THR A 21 -1.69 -15.76 3.95
N VAL A 22 -2.49 -16.70 3.47
CA VAL A 22 -3.54 -17.38 4.26
C VAL A 22 -3.09 -18.81 4.58
N PRO A 23 -3.05 -19.24 5.86
CA PRO A 23 -3.54 -18.53 7.05
C PRO A 23 -2.60 -17.41 7.51
N TYR A 24 -3.20 -16.39 8.13
CA TYR A 24 -2.49 -15.24 8.68
C TYR A 24 -1.59 -15.61 9.85
N GLU A 25 -0.37 -15.07 9.84
CA GLU A 25 0.62 -15.24 10.91
C GLU A 25 0.99 -13.90 11.52
N ARG A 26 0.78 -13.71 12.82
CA ARG A 26 1.19 -12.48 13.53
C ARG A 26 2.71 -12.28 13.49
N GLY A 27 3.13 -11.04 13.25
CA GLY A 27 4.51 -10.62 13.52
C GLY A 27 4.82 -10.70 15.02
N ARG A 28 6.01 -11.18 15.38
CA ARG A 28 6.50 -11.15 16.77
C ARG A 28 7.99 -10.82 16.80
N ASN A 29 8.37 -9.71 17.45
CA ASN A 29 9.75 -9.24 17.51
C ASN A 29 10.48 -9.27 16.15
N ILE A 30 9.77 -8.90 15.09
CA ILE A 30 10.30 -8.99 13.71
C ILE A 30 11.12 -7.77 13.31
N GLU A 31 11.04 -6.65 14.03
CA GLU A 31 11.81 -5.46 13.69
C GLU A 31 13.28 -5.57 14.12
N SER A 32 14.19 -5.54 13.14
CA SER A 32 15.63 -5.46 13.39
C SER A 32 16.02 -4.26 14.28
N ASP A 33 17.05 -4.42 15.11
CA ASP A 33 17.66 -3.35 15.90
C ASP A 33 18.20 -2.20 15.04
N ALA A 34 18.60 -2.49 13.81
CA ALA A 34 19.07 -1.49 12.84
C ALA A 34 17.93 -0.66 12.21
N THR A 35 16.67 -1.03 12.46
CA THR A 35 15.50 -0.25 12.02
C THR A 35 15.42 1.05 12.85
N PRO A 36 15.19 2.22 12.23
CA PRO A 36 15.24 3.49 12.95
C PRO A 36 14.13 3.53 14.01
N PRO A 37 14.47 3.70 15.30
CA PRO A 37 13.45 3.78 16.34
C PRO A 37 12.62 5.06 16.20
N LEU A 38 11.46 5.08 16.86
CA LEU A 38 10.77 6.33 17.16
C LEU A 38 11.57 7.06 18.26
N LEU A 39 11.66 8.39 18.18
CA LEU A 39 12.26 9.18 19.28
C LEU A 39 11.38 9.07 20.53
N ALA A 40 11.96 9.26 21.73
CA ALA A 40 11.29 9.01 23.02
C ALA A 40 9.94 9.72 23.19
N ASP A 41 9.79 10.92 22.61
CA ASP A 41 8.56 11.72 22.66
C ASP A 41 7.85 11.83 21.29
N GLU A 42 8.29 11.05 20.30
CA GLU A 42 7.71 11.05 18.96
C GLU A 42 6.54 10.06 18.90
N PRO A 43 5.30 10.53 18.65
CA PRO A 43 4.17 9.63 18.52
C PRO A 43 4.32 8.75 17.28
N GLN A 44 3.94 7.48 17.36
CA GLN A 44 4.00 6.56 16.22
C GLN A 44 3.15 7.05 15.04
N VAL A 45 1.98 7.62 15.34
CA VAL A 45 1.04 8.16 14.34
C VAL A 45 0.99 9.67 14.45
N GLU A 46 1.31 10.37 13.35
CA GLU A 46 1.23 11.82 13.26
C GLU A 46 0.27 12.26 12.17
N ARG A 47 -0.59 13.22 12.52
CA ARG A 47 -1.55 13.83 11.61
C ARG A 47 -1.05 15.18 11.12
N GLY A 48 -1.09 15.38 9.80
CA GLY A 48 -0.83 16.65 9.17
C GLY A 48 -1.92 17.67 9.49
N ARG A 49 -1.55 18.96 9.55
CA ARG A 49 -2.54 20.03 9.67
C ARG A 49 -3.44 20.05 8.42
N PRO A 50 -4.74 20.36 8.53
CA PRO A 50 -5.61 20.54 7.38
C PRO A 50 -5.12 21.69 6.50
N VAL A 51 -5.09 21.50 5.18
CA VAL A 51 -4.74 22.53 4.21
C VAL A 51 -5.77 22.48 3.11
N VAL A 52 -6.86 23.23 3.29
CA VAL A 52 -8.09 23.17 2.48
C VAL A 52 -7.83 23.15 0.97
N VAL A 53 -6.91 23.99 0.48
CA VAL A 53 -6.59 24.05 -0.95
C VAL A 53 -5.91 22.76 -1.43
N LEU A 54 -4.94 22.25 -0.67
CA LEU A 54 -4.22 21.03 -1.05
C LEU A 54 -5.13 19.81 -0.92
N ASP A 55 -5.87 19.72 0.18
CA ASP A 55 -6.80 18.62 0.44
C ASP A 55 -7.93 18.60 -0.59
N GLY A 56 -8.47 19.77 -0.95
CA GLY A 56 -9.49 19.90 -1.97
C GLY A 56 -8.98 19.50 -3.36
N LEU A 57 -7.79 19.95 -3.76
CA LEU A 57 -7.20 19.54 -5.05
C LEU A 57 -6.86 18.05 -5.08
N GLY A 58 -6.30 17.52 -4.00
CA GLY A 58 -6.05 16.09 -3.83
C GLY A 58 -7.34 15.28 -3.97
N HIS A 59 -8.39 15.66 -3.26
CA HIS A 59 -9.68 14.96 -3.23
C HIS A 59 -10.49 15.07 -4.53
N TYR A 60 -10.56 16.25 -5.16
CA TYR A 60 -11.51 16.51 -6.27
C TYR A 60 -10.87 16.49 -7.65
N LEU A 61 -9.53 16.52 -7.77
CA LEU A 61 -8.86 16.54 -9.06
C LEU A 61 -7.90 15.36 -9.20
N PHE A 62 -6.92 15.24 -8.31
CA PHE A 62 -5.83 14.30 -8.50
C PHE A 62 -6.20 12.85 -8.14
N SER A 63 -7.08 12.64 -7.16
CA SER A 63 -7.54 11.30 -6.76
C SER A 63 -8.69 10.73 -7.59
N LEU A 64 -9.33 11.52 -8.46
CA LEU A 64 -10.47 11.04 -9.27
C LEU A 64 -10.17 9.74 -10.02
N PRO A 65 -9.00 9.57 -10.69
CA PRO A 65 -8.67 8.31 -11.33
C PRO A 65 -8.71 7.12 -10.36
N SER A 66 -8.08 7.22 -9.19
CA SER A 66 -8.09 6.18 -8.14
C SER A 66 -9.50 5.88 -7.65
N LYS A 67 -10.31 6.91 -7.38
CA LYS A 67 -11.71 6.76 -6.95
C LYS A 67 -12.56 6.04 -7.99
N PHE A 68 -12.36 6.32 -9.28
CA PHE A 68 -13.08 5.63 -10.36
C PHE A 68 -12.60 4.19 -10.55
N ILE A 69 -11.28 3.95 -10.50
CA ILE A 69 -10.68 2.62 -10.58
C ILE A 69 -11.22 1.72 -9.46
N LEU A 70 -11.22 2.21 -8.22
CA LEU A 70 -11.60 1.43 -7.04
C LEU A 70 -13.09 1.55 -6.68
N TRP A 71 -13.84 2.39 -7.39
CA TRP A 71 -15.25 2.66 -7.11
C TRP A 71 -15.49 3.03 -5.63
N ASN A 72 -14.61 3.85 -5.04
CA ASN A 72 -14.75 4.24 -3.64
C ASN A 72 -14.27 5.68 -3.42
N TRP A 73 -15.12 6.49 -2.80
CA TRP A 73 -14.86 7.91 -2.52
C TRP A 73 -13.94 8.16 -1.32
N GLN A 74 -13.75 7.15 -0.45
CA GLN A 74 -12.83 7.20 0.68
C GLN A 74 -11.36 7.11 0.25
N VAL A 75 -11.09 6.62 -0.96
CA VAL A 75 -9.73 6.54 -1.53
C VAL A 75 -9.19 7.94 -1.77
N ASP A 76 -8.01 8.24 -1.25
CA ASP A 76 -7.31 9.53 -1.37
C ASP A 76 -8.25 10.70 -1.04
N ASN A 77 -9.09 10.54 -0.01
CA ASN A 77 -10.07 11.55 0.36
C ASN A 77 -9.48 12.66 1.24
N HIS A 78 -8.28 12.45 1.79
CA HIS A 78 -7.57 13.33 2.73
C HIS A 78 -8.34 13.64 4.02
N ASP A 79 -9.31 12.81 4.37
CA ASP A 79 -10.12 12.94 5.58
C ASP A 79 -10.20 11.59 6.30
N ILE A 80 -9.12 11.23 6.99
CA ILE A 80 -8.93 9.93 7.61
C ILE A 80 -9.66 9.92 8.95
N SER A 81 -10.65 9.04 9.08
CA SER A 81 -11.45 8.86 10.29
C SER A 81 -10.62 8.30 11.44
N GLN A 82 -11.16 8.46 12.66
CA GLN A 82 -10.57 7.83 13.84
C GLN A 82 -10.64 6.30 13.76
N GLU A 83 -11.67 5.72 13.14
CA GLU A 83 -11.83 4.28 12.99
C GLU A 83 -10.70 3.67 12.13
N THR A 84 -10.38 4.29 10.99
CA THR A 84 -9.26 3.86 10.13
C THR A 84 -7.92 3.98 10.87
N GLU A 85 -7.71 5.08 11.60
CA GLU A 85 -6.49 5.28 12.40
C GLU A 85 -6.35 4.24 13.53
N GLU A 86 -7.43 3.94 14.24
CA GLU A 86 -7.46 2.94 15.32
C GLU A 86 -7.23 1.53 14.77
N LYS A 87 -7.83 1.18 13.63
CA LYS A 87 -7.61 -0.08 12.95
C LYS A 87 -6.13 -0.28 12.58
N LEU A 88 -5.51 0.76 12.02
CA LEU A 88 -4.09 0.75 11.69
C LEU A 88 -3.21 0.57 12.94
N LYS A 89 -3.48 1.33 14.01
CA LYS A 89 -2.76 1.19 15.29
C LYS A 89 -2.89 -0.23 15.86
N GLN A 90 -4.10 -0.79 15.82
CA GLN A 90 -4.36 -2.14 16.31
C GLN A 90 -3.56 -3.17 15.52
N TYR A 91 -3.52 -3.06 14.19
CA TYR A 91 -2.72 -3.96 13.35
C TYR A 91 -1.22 -3.85 13.68
N LEU A 92 -0.67 -2.62 13.76
CA LEU A 92 0.74 -2.41 14.07
C LEU A 92 1.12 -3.02 15.43
N HIS A 93 0.27 -2.79 16.45
CA HIS A 93 0.43 -3.36 17.78
C HIS A 93 0.36 -4.90 17.75
N ASP A 94 -0.62 -5.49 17.06
CA ASP A 94 -0.79 -6.94 16.99
C ASP A 94 0.37 -7.68 16.29
N ASN A 95 1.23 -6.95 15.57
CA ASN A 95 2.37 -7.47 14.81
C ASN A 95 3.74 -7.02 15.36
N ASP A 96 3.79 -6.42 16.56
CA ASP A 96 5.00 -5.86 17.18
C ASP A 96 5.75 -4.87 16.27
N LEU A 97 5.02 -4.08 15.46
CA LEU A 97 5.58 -3.08 14.56
C LEU A 97 5.66 -1.72 15.27
N ASN A 98 6.62 -1.59 16.18
CA ASN A 98 6.75 -0.44 17.09
C ASN A 98 7.62 0.68 16.52
N LYS A 99 8.48 0.41 15.53
CA LYS A 99 9.40 1.39 14.93
C LYS A 99 8.87 1.97 13.61
N VAL A 100 7.78 1.42 13.07
CA VAL A 100 7.08 1.95 11.88
C VAL A 100 6.47 3.31 12.21
N LYS A 101 6.81 4.34 11.43
CA LYS A 101 6.19 5.67 11.53
C LYS A 101 4.95 5.73 10.66
N VAL A 102 3.89 6.40 11.12
CA VAL A 102 2.67 6.62 10.34
C VAL A 102 2.41 8.11 10.17
N ARG A 103 2.12 8.52 8.94
CA ARG A 103 1.85 9.91 8.54
C ARG A 103 0.50 10.01 7.88
N LEU A 104 -0.48 10.54 8.62
CA LEU A 104 -1.84 10.78 8.13
C LEU A 104 -1.92 12.18 7.53
N ASN A 105 -2.00 12.30 6.20
CA ASN A 105 -1.98 13.58 5.48
C ASN A 105 -0.81 14.51 5.85
N GLN A 106 0.27 13.97 6.43
CA GLN A 106 1.38 14.77 6.94
C GLN A 106 2.49 14.89 5.90
N TYR A 107 2.91 16.13 5.67
CA TYR A 107 4.09 16.44 4.86
C TYR A 107 5.24 16.85 5.79
N SER A 108 6.23 15.96 5.97
CA SER A 108 7.41 16.21 6.81
C SER A 108 8.72 15.74 6.15
N PRO A 109 9.23 16.44 5.12
CA PRO A 109 10.46 16.07 4.44
C PRO A 109 11.66 15.93 5.38
N GLY A 110 11.84 16.88 6.31
CA GLY A 110 12.98 16.86 7.24
C GLY A 110 13.02 15.59 8.08
N SER A 111 11.86 15.15 8.57
CA SER A 111 11.75 13.89 9.30
C SER A 111 12.06 12.68 8.42
N GLU A 112 11.60 12.66 7.17
CA GLU A 112 11.91 11.56 6.24
C GLU A 112 13.39 11.50 5.88
N TRP A 113 14.06 12.64 5.68
CA TRP A 113 15.52 12.68 5.49
C TRP A 113 16.27 12.16 6.73
N SER A 114 15.85 12.58 7.93
CA SER A 114 16.43 12.10 9.18
C SER A 114 16.26 10.58 9.33
N ARG A 115 15.06 10.05 9.04
CA ARG A 115 14.78 8.61 9.11
C ARG A 115 15.52 7.83 8.04
N LEU A 116 15.64 8.34 6.82
CA LEU A 116 16.44 7.72 5.77
C LEU A 116 17.88 7.50 6.23
N PHE A 117 18.53 8.56 6.73
CA PHE A 117 19.94 8.48 7.15
C PHE A 117 20.13 7.66 8.43
N GLY A 118 19.13 7.64 9.32
CA GLY A 118 19.12 6.80 10.53
C GLY A 118 18.73 5.34 10.28
N ASN A 119 18.24 4.98 9.09
CA ASN A 119 17.80 3.60 8.81
C ASN A 119 18.99 2.73 8.42
N GLU A 120 19.59 2.06 9.40
CA GLU A 120 20.72 1.15 9.17
C GLU A 120 20.27 -0.25 8.71
N SER A 121 18.98 -0.57 8.82
CA SER A 121 18.40 -1.80 8.25
C SER A 121 18.37 -1.81 6.72
N VAL A 122 18.59 -0.66 6.09
CA VAL A 122 18.83 -0.54 4.65
C VAL A 122 20.31 -0.35 4.40
N GLY A 123 20.91 -1.29 3.66
CA GLY A 123 22.33 -1.25 3.31
C GLY A 123 22.73 0.09 2.67
N ALA A 124 23.91 0.59 3.02
CA ALA A 124 24.38 1.93 2.66
C ALA A 124 24.28 2.25 1.16
N GLY A 125 24.58 1.29 0.29
CA GLY A 125 24.47 1.46 -1.16
C GLY A 125 23.06 1.85 -1.60
N TRP A 126 22.03 1.13 -1.14
CA TRP A 126 20.63 1.43 -1.46
C TRP A 126 20.13 2.67 -0.75
N ARG A 127 20.50 2.85 0.53
CA ARG A 127 20.13 4.01 1.33
C ARG A 127 20.57 5.33 0.69
N TYR A 128 21.81 5.41 0.23
CA TYR A 128 22.39 6.63 -0.34
C TYR A 128 22.17 6.81 -1.86
N THR A 129 21.49 5.87 -2.52
CA THR A 129 21.14 5.98 -3.95
C THR A 129 19.63 6.04 -4.14
N VAL A 130 18.96 4.89 -4.21
CA VAL A 130 17.52 4.79 -4.42
C VAL A 130 16.75 5.40 -3.25
N GLY A 131 17.24 5.26 -2.01
CA GLY A 131 16.64 5.89 -0.84
C GLY A 131 16.68 7.42 -0.89
N VAL A 132 17.82 8.01 -1.25
CA VAL A 132 17.96 9.47 -1.48
C VAL A 132 17.02 9.93 -2.58
N LEU A 133 16.94 9.21 -3.69
CA LEU A 133 16.02 9.53 -4.78
C LEU A 133 14.56 9.44 -4.32
N SER A 134 14.18 8.41 -3.58
CA SER A 134 12.84 8.21 -3.04
C SER A 134 12.41 9.40 -2.16
N VAL A 135 13.25 9.79 -1.18
CA VAL A 135 12.93 10.91 -0.28
C VAL A 135 13.00 12.27 -1.00
N ALA A 136 13.89 12.43 -1.98
CA ALA A 136 13.91 13.63 -2.83
C ALA A 136 12.62 13.76 -3.65
N MET A 137 12.12 12.67 -4.24
CA MET A 137 10.84 12.66 -4.95
C MET A 137 9.68 13.00 -4.02
N TYR A 138 9.63 12.43 -2.81
CA TYR A 138 8.66 12.84 -1.78
C TYR A 138 8.75 14.33 -1.44
N THR A 139 9.96 14.89 -1.37
CA THR A 139 10.20 16.32 -1.05
C THR A 139 9.77 17.25 -2.18
N ILE A 140 9.80 16.81 -3.44
CA ILE A 140 9.42 17.63 -4.60
C ILE A 140 7.93 17.47 -4.91
N PHE A 141 7.43 16.23 -4.80
CA PHE A 141 6.07 15.86 -5.14
C PHE A 141 5.35 15.38 -3.86
N PRO A 142 4.69 16.27 -3.13
CA PRO A 142 4.02 15.89 -1.89
C PRO A 142 2.95 14.85 -2.19
N GLY A 143 3.06 13.67 -1.59
CA GLY A 143 2.11 12.57 -1.78
C GLY A 143 0.66 12.97 -1.48
N ARG A 144 0.48 13.94 -0.59
CA ARG A 144 -0.82 14.58 -0.28
C ARG A 144 -1.53 15.22 -1.50
N LEU A 145 -0.82 15.47 -2.60
CA LEU A 145 -1.40 16.00 -3.84
C LEU A 145 -1.30 15.02 -5.01
N LEU A 146 -0.11 14.42 -5.20
CA LEU A 146 0.22 13.68 -6.43
C LEU A 146 0.55 12.21 -6.16
N GLY A 147 0.35 11.74 -4.93
CA GLY A 147 0.57 10.36 -4.53
C GLY A 147 -0.71 9.69 -4.04
N GLY A 148 -0.56 8.45 -3.60
CA GLY A 148 -1.56 7.71 -2.84
C GLY A 148 -0.94 7.09 -1.60
N ASP A 149 -1.72 6.28 -0.91
CA ASP A 149 -1.22 5.51 0.24
C ASP A 149 -0.01 4.66 -0.17
N ASN A 150 1.01 4.63 0.69
CA ASN A 150 2.19 3.80 0.47
C ASN A 150 2.99 3.60 1.76
N TYR A 151 3.63 2.44 1.87
CA TYR A 151 4.75 2.20 2.76
C TYR A 151 6.10 2.47 2.07
N ASN A 152 6.94 3.30 2.69
CA ASN A 152 8.30 3.56 2.26
C ASN A 152 9.32 2.74 3.08
N PRO A 153 9.96 1.71 2.48
CA PRO A 153 10.93 0.87 3.20
C PRO A 153 12.24 1.61 3.52
N PHE A 154 12.56 2.69 2.82
CA PHE A 154 13.79 3.45 3.05
C PHE A 154 13.72 4.28 4.33
N THR A 155 12.54 4.73 4.73
CA THR A 155 12.31 5.54 5.94
C THR A 155 11.53 4.79 7.02
N ASN A 156 11.07 3.57 6.73
CA ASN A 156 10.19 2.79 7.60
C ASN A 156 8.95 3.61 8.00
N THR A 157 8.27 4.17 6.99
CA THR A 157 7.16 5.11 7.15
C THR A 157 5.98 4.71 6.28
N ILE A 158 4.79 4.65 6.85
CA ILE A 158 3.50 4.58 6.14
C ILE A 158 3.00 6.01 5.91
N HIS A 159 2.73 6.35 4.66
CA HIS A 159 2.01 7.56 4.27
C HIS A 159 0.58 7.19 3.93
N LEU A 160 -0.38 7.73 4.68
CA LEU A 160 -1.81 7.46 4.49
C LEU A 160 -2.57 8.74 4.13
N TYR A 161 -3.42 8.64 3.12
CA TYR A 161 -4.27 9.67 2.55
C TYR A 161 -5.72 9.20 2.34
N SER A 162 -5.96 7.89 2.30
CA SER A 162 -7.29 7.27 2.22
C SER A 162 -7.92 7.00 3.58
N ASP A 163 -9.23 7.20 3.67
CA ASP A 163 -10.04 6.78 4.81
C ASP A 163 -10.63 5.39 4.61
N HIS A 164 -9.78 4.38 4.45
CA HIS A 164 -10.23 3.01 4.26
C HIS A 164 -9.40 2.01 5.05
N LYS A 165 -10.04 1.29 5.98
CA LYS A 165 -9.41 0.28 6.83
C LYS A 165 -8.56 -0.73 6.05
N SER A 166 -9.10 -1.30 4.98
CA SER A 166 -8.38 -2.28 4.14
C SER A 166 -7.09 -1.71 3.54
N ILE A 167 -7.09 -0.44 3.09
CA ILE A 167 -5.91 0.21 2.52
C ILE A 167 -4.88 0.46 3.62
N ALA A 168 -5.33 0.97 4.78
CA ALA A 168 -4.43 1.20 5.90
C ALA A 168 -3.74 -0.08 6.39
N VAL A 169 -4.51 -1.17 6.50
CA VAL A 169 -3.98 -2.49 6.88
C VAL A 169 -3.07 -3.07 5.79
N HIS A 170 -3.39 -2.87 4.51
CA HIS A 170 -2.54 -3.28 3.38
C HIS A 170 -1.16 -2.63 3.43
N GLU A 171 -1.09 -1.31 3.65
CA GLU A 171 0.20 -0.61 3.81
C GLU A 171 0.99 -1.09 5.05
N ALA A 172 0.28 -1.41 6.12
CA ALA A 172 0.90 -2.02 7.30
C ALA A 172 1.39 -3.45 7.04
N GLY A 173 0.71 -4.19 6.15
CA GLY A 173 1.15 -5.48 5.61
C GLY A 173 2.49 -5.38 4.90
N HIS A 174 2.69 -4.35 4.06
CA HIS A 174 4.02 -4.08 3.48
C HIS A 174 5.05 -3.79 4.57
N ALA A 175 4.72 -2.99 5.58
CA ALA A 175 5.65 -2.74 6.69
C ALA A 175 6.05 -4.02 7.42
N LYS A 176 5.10 -4.94 7.64
CA LYS A 176 5.32 -6.25 8.23
C LYS A 176 6.22 -7.16 7.38
N ASP A 177 5.97 -7.24 6.08
CA ASP A 177 6.79 -8.01 5.14
C ASP A 177 8.25 -7.52 5.18
N PHE A 178 8.46 -6.21 5.04
CA PHE A 178 9.79 -5.63 5.13
C PHE A 178 10.44 -5.79 6.50
N ALA A 179 9.68 -5.81 7.59
CA ALA A 179 10.23 -6.05 8.93
C ALA A 179 10.85 -7.45 9.03
N LYS A 180 10.24 -8.48 8.41
CA LYS A 180 10.73 -9.86 8.41
C LYS A 180 12.02 -10.08 7.60
N THR A 181 12.35 -9.15 6.70
CA THR A 181 13.47 -9.32 5.75
C THR A 181 14.78 -8.75 6.27
N GLU A 182 15.85 -9.55 6.16
CA GLU A 182 17.23 -9.13 6.45
C GLU A 182 17.73 -8.03 5.49
N TYR A 183 17.51 -8.20 4.18
CA TYR A 183 18.01 -7.29 3.13
C TYR A 183 16.94 -6.33 2.60
N LYS A 184 16.37 -5.48 3.47
CA LYS A 184 15.27 -4.56 3.13
C LYS A 184 15.54 -3.71 1.89
N GLY A 185 16.75 -3.15 1.78
CA GLY A 185 17.13 -2.34 0.62
C GLY A 185 17.10 -3.12 -0.71
N THR A 186 17.57 -4.36 -0.70
CA THR A 186 17.57 -5.22 -1.89
C THR A 186 16.15 -5.61 -2.27
N GLN A 187 15.30 -5.96 -1.31
CA GLN A 187 13.88 -6.24 -1.54
C GLN A 187 13.16 -5.00 -2.11
N ALA A 188 13.43 -3.81 -1.57
CA ALA A 188 12.83 -2.56 -2.06
C ALA A 188 13.21 -2.28 -3.53
N VAL A 189 14.48 -2.47 -3.89
CA VAL A 189 14.93 -2.25 -5.27
C VAL A 189 14.46 -3.35 -6.22
N PHE A 190 14.38 -4.59 -5.76
CA PHE A 190 13.79 -5.67 -6.56
C PHE A 190 12.31 -5.43 -6.86
N GLY A 191 11.59 -4.69 -6.02
CA GLY A 191 10.25 -4.19 -6.32
C GLY A 191 10.17 -3.34 -7.60
N ILE A 192 11.28 -2.89 -8.19
CA ILE A 192 11.29 -2.19 -9.49
C ILE A 192 11.32 -3.18 -10.66
N LEU A 193 11.81 -4.40 -10.44
CA LEU A 193 11.93 -5.42 -11.46
C LEU A 193 10.55 -5.94 -11.87
N PRO A 194 10.35 -6.31 -13.15
CA PRO A 194 9.08 -6.82 -13.60
C PRO A 194 8.59 -8.00 -12.76
N LEU A 195 7.27 -8.06 -12.55
CA LEU A 195 6.54 -9.08 -11.81
C LEU A 195 6.78 -9.14 -10.29
N VAL A 196 7.87 -8.59 -9.75
CA VAL A 196 8.13 -8.56 -8.31
C VAL A 196 7.05 -7.78 -7.54
N PRO A 197 6.57 -6.61 -8.02
CA PRO A 197 5.42 -5.94 -7.41
C PRO A 197 4.20 -6.83 -7.23
N LEU A 198 3.90 -7.71 -8.19
CA LEU A 198 2.73 -8.58 -8.09
C LEU A 198 2.83 -9.52 -6.88
N PHE A 199 4.03 -9.99 -6.56
CA PHE A 199 4.23 -10.81 -5.39
C PHE A 199 4.06 -9.98 -4.10
N GLN A 200 4.68 -8.81 -4.02
CA GLN A 200 4.62 -7.93 -2.84
C GLN A 200 3.18 -7.45 -2.56
N GLU A 201 2.45 -7.07 -3.61
CA GLU A 201 1.05 -6.63 -3.51
C GLU A 201 0.10 -7.79 -3.16
N ALA A 202 0.38 -9.01 -3.64
CA ALA A 202 -0.38 -10.19 -3.27
C ALA A 202 -0.14 -10.56 -1.80
N ASP A 203 1.10 -10.47 -1.33
CA ASP A 203 1.48 -10.74 0.06
C ASP A 203 0.74 -9.79 1.03
N ALA A 204 0.81 -8.48 0.78
CA ALA A 204 0.11 -7.47 1.56
C ALA A 204 -1.42 -7.61 1.49
N THR A 205 -1.96 -7.90 0.29
CA THR A 205 -3.41 -8.15 0.11
C THR A 205 -3.88 -9.34 0.94
N GLY A 206 -3.16 -10.46 0.83
CA GLY A 206 -3.47 -11.67 1.58
C GLY A 206 -3.33 -11.46 3.09
N ASP A 207 -2.35 -10.64 3.52
CA ASP A 207 -2.09 -10.43 4.94
C ASP A 207 -3.19 -9.55 5.56
N ALA A 208 -3.64 -8.52 4.84
CA ALA A 208 -4.78 -7.70 5.26
C ALA A 208 -6.08 -8.51 5.38
N ILE A 209 -6.42 -9.30 4.36
CA ILE A 209 -7.59 -10.20 4.37
C ILE A 209 -7.47 -11.22 5.50
N GLY A 210 -6.30 -11.86 5.60
CA GLY A 210 -6.02 -12.88 6.60
C GLY A 210 -6.11 -12.34 8.03
N TYR A 211 -5.65 -11.10 8.26
CA TYR A 211 -5.78 -10.44 9.56
C TYR A 211 -7.24 -10.28 9.96
N ASN A 212 -8.09 -9.75 9.07
CA ASN A 212 -9.50 -9.56 9.35
C ASN A 212 -10.25 -10.89 9.48
N GLN A 213 -9.85 -11.93 8.72
CA GLN A 213 -10.32 -13.30 8.91
C GLN A 213 -9.96 -13.85 10.28
N SER A 214 -8.72 -13.64 10.75
CA SER A 214 -8.27 -14.12 12.07
C SER A 214 -9.04 -13.50 13.24
N LEU A 215 -9.64 -12.34 13.02
CA LEU A 215 -10.47 -11.62 13.99
C LEU A 215 -11.98 -11.83 13.79
N ASN A 216 -12.39 -12.59 12.77
CA ASN A 216 -13.79 -12.79 12.38
C ASN A 216 -14.54 -11.48 12.12
N LEU A 217 -13.90 -10.53 11.44
CA LEU A 217 -14.48 -9.22 11.14
C LEU A 217 -15.16 -9.24 9.78
N THR A 218 -16.36 -9.83 9.70
CA THR A 218 -17.07 -10.11 8.45
C THR A 218 -17.17 -8.93 7.49
N GLU A 219 -17.53 -7.74 7.97
CA GLU A 219 -17.65 -6.56 7.10
C GLU A 219 -16.28 -6.06 6.60
N ASP A 220 -15.26 -6.06 7.46
CA ASP A 220 -13.90 -5.70 7.05
C ASP A 220 -13.37 -6.68 5.98
N ILE A 221 -13.61 -7.99 6.12
CA ILE A 221 -13.22 -9.01 5.13
C ILE A 221 -13.91 -8.74 3.78
N LYS A 222 -15.20 -8.41 3.81
CA LYS A 222 -15.94 -8.07 2.58
C LYS A 222 -15.37 -6.83 1.92
N ASP A 223 -15.01 -5.81 2.68
CA ASP A 223 -14.45 -4.57 2.16
C ASP A 223 -13.02 -4.75 1.64
N ASP A 224 -12.21 -5.62 2.28
CA ASP A 224 -10.91 -6.03 1.76
C ASP A 224 -11.06 -6.63 0.35
N TYR A 225 -11.98 -7.57 0.17
CA TYR A 225 -12.23 -8.16 -1.15
C TYR A 225 -12.71 -7.13 -2.18
N LYS A 226 -13.56 -6.19 -1.79
CA LYS A 226 -14.10 -5.18 -2.72
C LYS A 226 -13.08 -4.11 -3.12
N ILE A 227 -12.04 -3.88 -2.32
CA ILE A 227 -11.03 -2.83 -2.57
C ILE A 227 -9.69 -3.39 -3.04
N LEU A 228 -9.15 -4.40 -2.35
CA LEU A 228 -7.80 -4.89 -2.62
C LEU A 228 -7.72 -5.72 -3.90
N TYR A 229 -8.77 -6.45 -4.28
CA TYR A 229 -8.80 -7.20 -5.55
C TYR A 229 -8.80 -6.30 -6.80
N PRO A 230 -9.67 -5.26 -6.92
CA PRO A 230 -9.56 -4.32 -8.03
C PRO A 230 -8.25 -3.55 -8.01
N ALA A 231 -7.72 -3.16 -6.83
CA ALA A 231 -6.41 -2.54 -6.72
C ALA A 231 -5.31 -3.46 -7.28
N TYR A 232 -5.23 -4.71 -6.82
CA TYR A 232 -4.32 -5.74 -7.32
C TYR A 232 -4.42 -5.93 -8.85
N GLY A 233 -5.64 -5.93 -9.39
CA GLY A 233 -5.89 -6.02 -10.82
C GLY A 233 -5.19 -4.92 -11.63
N THR A 234 -5.06 -3.71 -11.07
CA THR A 234 -4.32 -2.62 -11.72
C THR A 234 -2.82 -2.87 -11.79
N TYR A 235 -2.24 -3.56 -10.80
CA TYR A 235 -0.83 -3.95 -10.83
C TYR A 235 -0.58 -5.04 -11.88
N VAL A 236 -1.43 -6.07 -11.93
CA VAL A 236 -1.33 -7.15 -12.93
C VAL A 236 -1.33 -6.59 -14.35
N VAL A 237 -2.25 -5.67 -14.64
CA VAL A 237 -2.30 -5.04 -15.96
C VAL A 237 -1.17 -4.05 -16.17
N GLY A 238 -0.79 -3.27 -15.17
CA GLY A 238 0.38 -2.38 -15.24
C GLY A 238 1.66 -3.13 -15.66
N GLU A 239 1.92 -4.28 -15.06
CA GLU A 239 3.06 -5.14 -15.40
C GLU A 239 2.94 -5.73 -16.81
N GLY A 240 1.74 -6.10 -17.25
CA GLY A 240 1.50 -6.53 -18.62
C GLY A 240 1.71 -5.43 -19.66
N LEU A 241 1.32 -4.20 -19.34
CA LEU A 241 1.44 -3.02 -20.22
C LEU A 241 2.87 -2.48 -20.30
N ARG A 242 3.72 -2.74 -19.30
CA ARG A 242 5.14 -2.32 -19.27
C ARG A 242 5.93 -2.72 -20.52
N TRP A 243 5.47 -3.75 -21.22
CA TRP A 243 6.10 -4.31 -22.42
C TRP A 243 5.51 -3.77 -23.74
N ILE A 244 4.60 -2.79 -23.65
CA ILE A 244 3.84 -2.25 -24.78
C ILE A 244 4.00 -0.73 -24.80
N ASN A 245 4.46 -0.18 -25.93
CA ASN A 245 4.47 1.26 -26.14
C ASN A 245 3.05 1.74 -26.41
N LEU A 246 2.45 2.40 -25.43
CA LEU A 246 1.12 3.00 -25.55
C LEU A 246 1.22 4.52 -25.75
N PRO A 247 0.32 5.11 -26.55
CA PRO A 247 0.13 6.56 -26.57
C PRO A 247 -0.21 7.11 -25.17
N LEU A 248 0.24 8.34 -24.90
CA LEU A 248 0.01 9.03 -23.64
C LEU A 248 -1.50 9.09 -23.30
N GLY A 249 -1.89 8.68 -22.09
CA GLY A 249 -3.27 8.70 -21.60
C GLY A 249 -4.10 7.45 -21.92
N LEU A 250 -3.66 6.61 -22.87
CA LEU A 250 -4.34 5.33 -23.14
C LEU A 250 -4.09 4.31 -22.00
N ASP A 251 -2.96 4.42 -21.32
CA ASP A 251 -2.60 3.62 -20.15
C ASP A 251 -3.62 3.77 -19.01
N THR A 252 -4.04 5.01 -18.72
CA THR A 252 -5.02 5.32 -17.67
C THR A 252 -6.39 4.74 -18.01
N ALA A 253 -6.82 4.87 -19.28
CA ALA A 253 -8.07 4.27 -19.75
C ALA A 253 -8.04 2.73 -19.67
N ILE A 254 -6.90 2.10 -20.01
CA ILE A 254 -6.74 0.65 -19.88
C ILE A 254 -6.76 0.23 -18.40
N ARG A 255 -6.10 0.98 -17.50
CA ARG A 255 -6.11 0.72 -16.05
C ARG A 255 -7.52 0.75 -15.46
N LEU A 256 -8.34 1.72 -15.89
CA LEU A 256 -9.76 1.81 -15.51
C LEU A 256 -10.55 0.57 -15.92
N VAL A 257 -10.40 0.14 -17.18
CA VAL A 257 -11.09 -1.08 -17.67
C VAL A 257 -10.52 -2.34 -17.01
N SER A 258 -9.23 -2.37 -16.69
CA SER A 258 -8.60 -3.55 -16.10
C SER A 258 -8.94 -3.80 -14.64
N ALA A 259 -9.49 -2.80 -13.93
CA ALA A 259 -10.00 -3.02 -12.59
C ALA A 259 -11.28 -3.89 -12.61
N VAL A 260 -12.00 -3.98 -13.72
CA VAL A 260 -13.30 -4.67 -13.83
C VAL A 260 -13.21 -6.16 -13.43
N PRO A 261 -12.27 -6.98 -13.94
CA PRO A 261 -12.10 -8.35 -13.44
C PRO A 261 -11.87 -8.43 -11.93
N GLY A 262 -11.08 -7.50 -11.36
CA GLY A 262 -10.85 -7.43 -9.92
C GLY A 262 -12.11 -7.08 -9.13
N HIS A 263 -12.92 -6.15 -9.62
CA HIS A 263 -14.24 -5.86 -9.06
C HIS A 263 -15.16 -7.08 -9.08
N ILE A 264 -15.21 -7.82 -10.20
CA ILE A 264 -16.05 -9.01 -10.33
C ILE A 264 -15.61 -10.09 -9.34
N VAL A 265 -14.32 -10.44 -9.32
CA VAL A 265 -13.79 -11.48 -8.44
C VAL A 265 -13.94 -11.07 -6.97
N GLY A 266 -13.60 -9.82 -6.63
CA GLY A 266 -13.74 -9.27 -5.28
C GLY A 266 -15.18 -9.31 -4.79
N ARG A 267 -16.17 -8.96 -5.63
CA ARG A 267 -17.59 -9.06 -5.26
C ARG A 267 -18.07 -10.49 -5.08
N ILE A 268 -17.62 -11.42 -5.91
CA ILE A 268 -17.93 -12.84 -5.75
C ILE A 268 -17.38 -13.36 -4.41
N LYS A 269 -16.12 -13.03 -4.09
CA LYS A 269 -15.48 -13.42 -2.82
C LYS A 269 -16.18 -12.79 -1.61
N ALA A 270 -16.49 -11.50 -1.66
CA ALA A 270 -17.22 -10.82 -0.61
C ALA A 270 -18.61 -11.44 -0.37
N ALA A 271 -19.31 -11.88 -1.42
CA ALA A 271 -20.62 -12.53 -1.30
C ALA A 271 -20.55 -13.95 -0.69
N GLN A 272 -19.37 -14.56 -0.66
CA GLN A 272 -19.11 -15.88 -0.06
C GLN A 272 -18.71 -15.80 1.43
N VAL A 273 -18.48 -14.60 1.97
CA VAL A 273 -18.18 -14.42 3.39
C VAL A 273 -19.48 -14.54 4.18
N GLU A 274 -19.59 -15.61 4.97
CA GLU A 274 -20.74 -15.84 5.85
C GLU A 274 -20.70 -14.92 7.09
N PRO A 275 -21.86 -14.53 7.65
CA PRO A 275 -21.96 -13.72 8.87
C PRO A 275 -21.33 -14.36 10.11
#